data_AF-A0A962PY44-F1
#
_entry.id   AF-A0A962PY44-F1
#
_cell.length_a   1.000
_cell.length_b   1.000
_cell.length_c   1.000
_cell.angle_alpha   90.00
_cell.angle_beta   90.00
_cell.angle_gamma   90.00
#
_symmetry.space_group_name_H-M   'P 1'
#
loop_
_entity.id
_entity.type
_entity.pdbx_description
1 polymer ?
#
loop_
_entity_poly.entity_id
_entity_poly.type
_entity_poly.pdbx_seq_one_letter_code
_entity_poly.pdbx_strand_id
1 'polypeptide(L)'
;MRRFILILLAALLIGGAIAGGVFLHGWTGAGPAKENTAFIVPGGATLKSTASLLEEEGLISSADTFYARARLLGGGGVIKAGEYL
;
A
#
# COMPACT_ATOMS: atom_id res chain seq x y z
N MET A 1 3.28 30.91 -23.09
CA MET A 1 2.51 29.65 -23.21
C MET A 1 3.41 28.41 -23.27
N ARG A 2 4.30 28.23 -24.26
CA ARG A 2 5.20 27.04 -24.35
C ARG A 2 6.07 26.79 -23.11
N ARG A 3 6.70 27.82 -22.55
CA ARG A 3 7.51 27.71 -21.31
C ARG A 3 6.68 27.27 -20.10
N PHE A 4 5.44 27.76 -20.00
CA PHE A 4 4.54 27.40 -18.91
C PHE A 4 4.11 25.92 -18.99
N ILE A 5 3.81 25.44 -20.20
CA ILE A 5 3.51 24.02 -20.45
C ILE A 5 4.70 23.14 -20.09
N LEU A 6 5.92 23.53 -20.47
CA LEU A 6 7.14 22.78 -20.12
C LEU A 6 7.37 22.72 -18.61
N ILE A 7 7.11 23.81 -17.89
CA ILE A 7 7.21 23.85 -16.42
C ILE A 7 6.18 22.91 -15.78
N LEU A 8 4.93 22.93 -16.26
CA LEU A 8 3.89 22.01 -15.76
C LEU A 8 4.22 20.54 -16.02
N LEU A 9 4.74 20.23 -17.22
CA LEU A 9 5.17 18.87 -17.56
C LEU A 9 6.35 18.42 -16.68
N ALA A 10 7.32 19.29 -16.46
CA ALA A 10 8.45 19.00 -15.57
C ALA A 10 7.98 18.78 -14.13
N ALA A 11 7.06 19.61 -13.63
CA ALA A 11 6.48 19.45 -12.30
C ALA A 11 5.69 18.14 -12.16
N LEU A 12 4.92 17.75 -13.18
CA LEU A 12 4.19 16.49 -13.20
C LEU A 12 5.15 15.28 -13.20
N LEU A 13 6.21 15.34 -14.00
CA LEU A 13 7.23 14.28 -14.04
C LEU A 13 7.95 14.13 -12.70
N ILE A 14 8.37 15.24 -12.09
CA ILE A 14 9.02 15.24 -10.78
C ILE A 14 8.06 14.70 -9.71
N GLY A 15 6.82 15.20 -9.69
CA GLY A 15 5.79 14.72 -8.77
C GLY A 15 5.51 13.23 -8.93
N GLY A 16 5.40 12.75 -10.17
CA GLY A 16 5.23 11.34 -10.49
C GLY A 16 6.41 10.48 -10.04
N ALA A 17 7.65 10.94 -10.25
CA ALA A 17 8.85 10.24 -9.81
C ALA A 17 8.94 10.14 -8.27
N ILE A 18 8.60 11.21 -7.55
CA ILE A 18 8.57 11.21 -6.08
C ILE A 18 7.49 10.25 -5.58
N ALA A 19 6.27 10.35 -6.11
CA ALA A 19 5.16 9.48 -5.73
C ALA A 19 5.48 8.00 -6.00
N GLY A 20 6.05 7.70 -7.16
CA GLY A 20 6.52 6.36 -7.53
C GLY A 20 7.63 5.86 -6.59
N GLY A 21 8.61 6.69 -6.27
CA GLY A 21 9.69 6.35 -5.35
C GLY A 21 9.19 6.01 -3.94
N VAL A 22 8.30 6.83 -3.38
CA VAL A 22 7.68 6.59 -2.06
C VAL A 22 6.80 5.34 -2.07
N PHE A 23 6.06 5.12 -3.16
CA PHE A 23 5.22 3.93 -3.32
C PHE A 23 6.05 2.65 -3.33
N LEU A 24 7.13 2.62 -4.12
CA LEU A 24 8.03 1.47 -4.23
C LEU A 24 8.77 1.21 -2.90
N HIS A 25 9.33 2.26 -2.30
CA HIS A 25 10.04 2.13 -1.03
C HIS A 25 9.12 1.64 0.10
N GLY A 26 7.89 2.14 0.17
CA GLY A 26 6.92 1.70 1.17
C GLY A 26 6.31 0.31 0.93
N TRP A 27 6.57 -0.32 -0.23
CA TRP A 27 6.13 -1.69 -0.52
C TRP A 27 7.24 -2.72 -0.28
N THR A 28 8.50 -2.37 -0.60
CA THR A 28 9.65 -3.27 -0.43
C THR A 28 10.46 -3.04 0.83
N GLY A 29 10.22 -1.92 1.53
CA GLY A 29 10.89 -1.58 2.78
C GLY A 29 10.41 -2.43 3.96
N ALA A 30 11.18 -2.39 5.04
CA ALA A 30 10.80 -3.05 6.29
C ALA A 30 9.51 -2.43 6.85
N GLY A 31 8.55 -3.30 7.19
CA GLY A 31 7.36 -2.93 7.93
C GLY A 31 7.65 -2.70 9.42
N PRO A 32 6.67 -2.22 10.20
CA PRO A 32 6.80 -2.01 11.63
C PRO A 32 6.91 -3.31 12.45
N ALA A 33 6.52 -4.45 11.89
CA ALA A 33 6.65 -5.76 12.53
C ALA A 33 8.13 -6.09 12.81
N LYS A 34 8.45 -6.43 14.06
CA LYS A 34 9.82 -6.74 14.50
C LYS A 34 10.24 -8.18 14.23
N GLU A 35 9.26 -9.06 14.05
CA GLU A 35 9.43 -10.48 13.84
C GLU A 35 8.32 -11.00 12.92
N ASN A 36 8.49 -12.24 12.43
CA ASN A 36 7.48 -12.88 11.59
C ASN A 36 6.27 -13.25 12.46
N THR A 37 5.18 -12.51 12.31
CA THR A 37 3.95 -12.69 13.07
C THR A 37 2.90 -13.32 12.18
N ALA A 38 2.38 -14.48 12.60
CA ALA A 38 1.23 -15.09 11.95
C ALA A 38 0.00 -14.20 12.14
N PHE A 39 -0.70 -13.89 11.04
CA PHE A 39 -1.93 -13.10 11.04
C PHE A 39 -3.08 -13.93 10.48
N ILE A 40 -4.22 -13.92 11.18
CA ILE A 40 -5.41 -14.67 10.77
C ILE A 40 -6.40 -13.72 10.12
N VAL A 41 -6.67 -13.94 8.83
CA VAL A 41 -7.73 -13.22 8.11
C VAL A 41 -9.09 -13.86 8.45
N PRO A 42 -10.02 -13.12 9.06
CA PRO A 42 -11.34 -13.65 9.41
C PRO A 42 -12.17 -14.07 8.19
N GLY A 43 -13.06 -15.04 8.40
CA GLY A 43 -14.07 -15.43 7.41
C GLY A 43 -14.89 -14.24 6.93
N GLY A 44 -14.92 -14.01 5.61
CA GLY A 44 -15.70 -12.92 5.01
C GLY A 44 -15.07 -11.52 5.14
N ALA A 45 -13.83 -11.42 5.63
CA ALA A 45 -13.12 -10.15 5.67
C ALA A 45 -12.87 -9.61 4.25
N THR A 46 -12.97 -8.29 4.11
CA THR A 46 -12.59 -7.57 2.88
C THR A 46 -11.12 -7.18 2.94
N LEU A 47 -10.52 -6.82 1.80
CA LEU A 47 -9.18 -6.23 1.77
C LEU A 47 -9.08 -4.99 2.68
N LYS A 48 -10.13 -4.17 2.72
CA LYS A 48 -10.14 -2.96 3.57
C LYS A 48 -10.16 -3.30 5.05
N SER A 49 -11.06 -4.19 5.48
CA SER A 49 -11.14 -4.58 6.90
C SER A 49 -9.89 -5.33 7.34
N THR A 50 -9.30 -6.15 6.47
CA THR A 50 -8.03 -6.85 6.73
C THR A 50 -6.89 -5.85 6.93
N ALA A 51 -6.81 -4.81 6.09
CA ALA A 51 -5.81 -3.76 6.23
C ALA A 51 -5.96 -3.02 7.57
N SER A 52 -7.18 -2.71 8.00
CA SER A 52 -7.42 -2.09 9.31
C SER A 52 -6.96 -2.96 10.47
N LEU A 53 -7.23 -4.27 10.43
CA LEU A 53 -6.77 -5.20 11.46
C LEU A 53 -5.25 -5.29 11.53
N LEU A 54 -4.58 -5.36 10.37
CA LEU A 54 -3.11 -5.36 10.30
C LEU A 54 -2.49 -4.08 10.89
N GLU A 55 -3.13 -2.93 10.70
CA GLU A 55 -2.68 -1.66 11.29
C GLU A 55 -2.92 -1.62 12.81
N GLU A 56 -4.08 -2.10 13.27
CA GLU A 56 -4.42 -2.20 14.69
C GLU A 56 -3.45 -3.12 15.45
N GLU A 57 -3.03 -4.22 14.83
CA GLU A 57 -2.00 -5.13 15.36
C GLU A 57 -0.57 -4.61 15.17
N GLY A 58 -0.40 -3.45 14.53
CA GLY A 58 0.91 -2.83 14.31
C GLY A 58 1.81 -3.59 13.32
N LEU A 59 1.23 -4.46 12.49
CA LEU A 59 1.94 -5.23 11.46
C LEU A 59 2.20 -4.39 10.20
N ILE A 60 1.37 -3.39 9.95
CA ILE A 60 1.58 -2.38 8.91
C ILE A 60 1.45 -0.96 9.50
N SER A 61 2.02 0.02 8.81
CA SER A 61 2.02 1.41 9.29
C SER A 61 0.76 2.21 8.95
N SER A 62 -0.01 1.78 7.94
CA SER A 62 -1.20 2.48 7.46
C SER A 62 -2.09 1.55 6.63
N ALA A 63 -3.33 1.34 7.08
CA ALA A 63 -4.32 0.52 6.37
C ALA A 63 -4.67 1.11 5.00
N ASP A 64 -4.87 2.42 4.91
CA ASP A 64 -5.26 3.07 3.65
C ASP A 64 -4.17 2.96 2.59
N THR A 65 -2.91 3.14 2.99
CA THR A 65 -1.77 3.04 2.08
C THR A 65 -1.58 1.60 1.61
N PHE A 66 -1.70 0.63 2.53
CA PHE A 66 -1.65 -0.78 2.19
C PHE A 66 -2.80 -1.18 1.27
N TYR A 67 -4.03 -0.77 1.58
CA TYR A 67 -5.22 -1.03 0.77
C TYR A 67 -5.07 -0.50 -0.65
N ALA A 68 -4.62 0.75 -0.81
CA ALA A 68 -4.39 1.34 -2.12
C ALA A 68 -3.35 0.56 -2.93
N ARG A 69 -2.22 0.22 -2.31
CA ARG A 69 -1.15 -0.60 -2.93
C ARG A 69 -1.64 -1.99 -3.32
N ALA A 70 -2.27 -2.68 -2.39
CA ALA A 70 -2.80 -4.03 -2.59
C ALA A 70 -3.86 -4.06 -3.70
N ARG A 71 -4.69 -3.02 -3.83
CA ARG A 71 -5.67 -2.91 -4.91
C ARG A 71 -5.02 -2.66 -6.28
N LEU A 72 -3.96 -1.86 -6.33
CA LEU A 72 -3.22 -1.58 -7.55
C LEU A 72 -2.38 -2.79 -8.01
N LEU A 73 -1.79 -3.54 -7.08
CA LEU A 73 -0.84 -4.62 -7.37
C LEU A 73 -1.48 -6.01 -7.40
N GLY A 74 -2.39 -6.31 -6.47
CA GLY A 74 -2.98 -7.63 -6.27
C GLY A 74 -4.25 -7.90 -7.09
N GLY A 75 -4.76 -6.87 -7.79
CA GLY A 75 -6.04 -6.93 -8.48
C GLY A 75 -7.23 -6.96 -7.51
N GLY A 76 -8.43 -6.66 -8.00
CA GLY A 76 -9.66 -6.55 -7.19
C GLY A 76 -10.23 -7.87 -6.66
N GLY A 77 -9.39 -8.90 -6.46
CA GLY A 77 -9.80 -10.21 -5.97
C GLY A 77 -10.27 -10.20 -4.52
N VAL A 78 -11.07 -11.19 -4.17
CA VAL A 78 -11.51 -11.43 -2.78
C VAL A 78 -10.35 -12.03 -1.99
N ILE A 79 -10.07 -11.49 -0.80
CA ILE A 79 -9.08 -12.07 0.11
C ILE A 79 -9.65 -13.37 0.68
N LYS A 80 -8.83 -14.41 0.73
CA LYS A 80 -9.20 -15.68 1.34
C LYS A 80 -9.02 -15.59 2.85
N ALA A 81 -9.97 -16.13 3.58
CA ALA A 81 -9.78 -16.34 5.01
C ALA A 81 -8.72 -17.44 5.23
N GLY A 82 -7.95 -17.31 6.30
CA GLY A 82 -6.86 -18.22 6.61
C GLY A 82 -5.74 -17.56 7.39
N GLU A 83 -4.74 -18.35 7.73
CA GLU A 83 -3.52 -17.91 8.38
C GLU A 83 -2.47 -17.50 7.33
N TYR A 84 -1.82 -16.37 7.58
CA TYR A 84 -0.79 -15.79 6.74
C TYR A 84 0.46 -15.52 7.58
N LEU A 85 1.63 -15.77 7.00
CA LEU A 85 2.96 -15.52 7.60
C LEU A 85 3.68 -14.39 6.88
#